data_AF-K1GKZ8-F1
#
_entry.id   AF-K1GKZ8-F1
#
_cell.length_a   1.000
_cell.length_b   1.000
_cell.length_c   1.000
_cell.angle_alpha   90.00
_cell.angle_beta   90.00
_cell.angle_gamma   90.00
#
_symmetry.space_group_name_H-M   'P 1'
#
loop_
_entity.id
_entity.type
_entity.pdbx_description
1 polymer ?
#
loop_
_entity_poly.entity_id
_entity_poly.type
_entity_poly.pdbx_seq_one_letter_code
_entity_poly.pdbx_strand_id
1 'polypeptide(L)'
;PDNFLSLVIIDNPTFNPVNTEILRVVKPGGEIRITGVISNSHFSKLFDKKRNEVKVPEGFELIEKGEIPENLRKQGYRNNGDPIGQKNGVGVPKKTDRIIRLRKK
;
A
#
# COMPACT_ATOMS: atom_id res chain seq x y z
N PRO A 1 16.61 -9.31 5.67
CA PRO A 1 16.52 -7.90 6.11
C PRO A 1 16.02 -7.81 7.55
N ASP A 2 16.80 -7.22 8.44
CA ASP A 2 16.48 -7.15 9.88
C ASP A 2 15.37 -6.12 10.19
N ASN A 3 14.85 -5.42 9.16
CA ASN A 3 13.76 -4.47 9.26
C ASN A 3 12.85 -4.57 8.02
N PHE A 4 11.61 -5.03 8.22
CA PHE A 4 10.58 -5.14 7.20
C PHE A 4 9.27 -4.52 7.69
N LEU A 5 8.73 -3.58 6.93
CA LEU A 5 7.44 -2.94 7.19
C LEU A 5 6.43 -3.32 6.12
N SER A 6 5.22 -3.71 6.54
CA SER A 6 4.10 -3.98 5.61
C SER A 6 2.95 -3.01 5.89
N LEU A 7 2.55 -2.26 4.88
CA LEU A 7 1.47 -1.28 4.94
C LEU A 7 0.36 -1.65 3.96
N VAL A 8 -0.89 -1.51 4.39
CA VAL A 8 -2.09 -1.86 3.61
C VAL A 8 -3.02 -0.64 3.52
N ILE A 9 -3.32 -0.18 2.31
CA ILE A 9 -4.15 1.02 2.05
C ILE A 9 -5.34 0.65 1.18
N ILE A 10 -6.52 0.53 1.79
CA ILE A 10 -7.74 0.14 1.06
C ILE A 10 -8.71 1.33 0.96
N ASP A 11 -9.18 1.87 2.09
CA ASP A 11 -10.13 3.01 2.11
C ASP A 11 -9.68 4.11 3.07
N ASN A 12 -8.46 4.03 3.63
CA ASN A 12 -7.99 4.96 4.65
C ASN A 12 -7.66 6.34 4.02
N PRO A 13 -8.41 7.41 4.36
CA PRO A 13 -8.35 8.69 3.67
C PRO A 13 -7.33 9.69 4.24
N THR A 14 -6.45 9.30 5.16
CA THR A 14 -5.49 10.24 5.78
C THR A 14 -4.07 9.73 5.86
N PHE A 15 -3.85 8.44 5.59
CA PHE A 15 -2.56 7.82 5.81
C PHE A 15 -1.62 7.99 4.63
N ASN A 16 -0.49 8.68 4.87
CA ASN A 16 0.64 8.70 3.94
C ASN A 16 1.61 7.56 4.31
N PRO A 17 1.75 6.49 3.48
CA PRO A 17 2.61 5.35 3.79
C PRO A 17 4.10 5.66 3.72
N VAL A 18 4.49 6.82 3.19
CA VAL A 18 5.89 7.26 3.05
C VAL A 18 6.13 8.58 3.79
N ASN A 19 5.42 8.79 4.90
CA ASN A 19 5.72 9.92 5.78
C ASN A 19 7.06 9.71 6.52
N THR A 20 7.68 10.80 6.97
CA THR A 20 9.02 10.80 7.59
C THR A 20 9.14 9.89 8.81
N GLU A 21 8.07 9.73 9.59
CA GLU A 21 8.06 8.87 10.80
C GLU A 21 8.15 7.38 10.45
N ILE A 22 7.59 6.97 9.32
CA ILE A 22 7.74 5.60 8.80
C ILE A 22 9.13 5.43 8.20
N LEU A 23 9.59 6.39 7.40
CA LEU A 23 10.87 6.28 6.70
C LEU A 23 12.08 6.27 7.64
N ARG A 24 12.00 7.00 8.77
CA ARG A 24 13.10 7.10 9.73
C ARG A 24 13.35 5.79 10.49
N VAL A 25 12.32 4.97 10.72
CA VAL A 25 12.46 3.71 11.47
C VAL A 25 12.98 2.56 10.62
N VAL A 26 13.02 2.73 9.30
CA VAL A 26 13.63 1.74 8.39
C VAL A 26 15.14 1.86 8.45
N LYS A 27 15.83 0.75 8.69
CA LYS A 27 17.30 0.69 8.69
C LYS A 27 17.83 0.53 7.26
N PRO A 28 19.08 0.93 6.95
CA PRO A 28 19.70 0.63 5.65
C PRO A 28 19.55 -0.85 5.28
N GLY A 29 19.22 -1.15 4.02
CA GLY A 29 18.87 -2.49 3.55
C GLY A 29 17.49 -3.02 3.97
N GLY A 30 16.76 -2.29 4.83
CA GLY A 30 15.39 -2.58 5.22
C GLY A 30 14.39 -2.30 4.11
N GLU A 31 13.22 -2.94 4.18
CA GLU A 31 12.21 -2.88 3.12
C GLU A 31 10.85 -2.40 3.62
N ILE A 32 10.17 -1.62 2.78
CA ILE A 32 8.77 -1.23 2.95
C ILE A 32 7.96 -1.88 1.84
N ARG A 33 7.00 -2.72 2.19
CA ARG A 33 5.99 -3.25 1.30
C ARG A 33 4.69 -2.49 1.49
N ILE A 34 4.20 -1.84 0.45
CA ILE A 34 2.96 -1.08 0.45
C ILE A 34 2.01 -1.77 -0.53
N THR A 35 0.87 -2.23 -0.05
CA THR A 35 -0.20 -2.76 -0.89
C THR A 35 -1.43 -1.88 -0.79
N GLY A 36 -2.10 -1.60 -1.89
CA GLY A 36 -3.30 -0.80 -1.84
C GLY A 36 -4.23 -0.97 -3.03
N VAL A 37 -5.31 -0.20 -3.02
CA VAL A 37 -6.33 -0.17 -4.09
C VAL A 37 -6.05 1.00 -5.02
N ILE A 38 -5.95 0.80 -6.33
CA ILE A 38 -5.58 1.85 -7.29
C ILE A 38 -6.63 2.98 -7.37
N SER A 39 -7.89 2.68 -7.06
CA SER A 39 -8.96 3.68 -6.98
C SER A 39 -8.93 4.52 -5.70
N ASN A 40 -8.09 4.17 -4.72
CA ASN A 40 -7.89 4.98 -3.52
C ASN A 40 -7.03 6.21 -3.86
N SER A 41 -7.57 7.41 -3.62
CA SER A 41 -6.91 8.68 -3.95
C SER A 41 -5.61 8.95 -3.21
N HIS A 42 -5.36 8.30 -2.07
CA HIS A 42 -4.11 8.39 -1.33
C HIS A 42 -3.06 7.45 -1.88
N PHE A 43 -3.48 6.23 -2.24
CA PHE A 43 -2.60 5.29 -2.92
C PHE A 43 -2.19 5.84 -4.29
N SER A 44 -3.11 6.47 -5.04
CA SER A 44 -2.80 7.04 -6.35
C SER A 44 -1.83 8.23 -6.32
N LYS A 45 -1.64 8.87 -5.15
CA LYS A 45 -0.58 9.90 -4.97
C LYS A 45 0.81 9.28 -4.90
N LEU A 46 0.90 8.02 -4.51
CA LEU A 46 2.15 7.25 -4.46
C LEU A 46 2.38 6.49 -5.77
N PHE A 47 1.32 5.90 -6.33
CA PHE A 47 1.31 5.16 -7.59
C PHE A 47 0.49 5.91 -8.64
N ASP A 48 1.15 6.57 -9.58
CA ASP A 48 0.47 7.20 -10.72
C ASP A 48 0.06 6.11 -11.73
N LYS A 49 -1.25 5.82 -11.81
CA LYS A 49 -1.79 4.83 -12.75
C LYS A 49 -1.53 5.19 -14.22
N LYS A 50 -1.61 6.47 -14.58
CA LYS A 50 -1.53 6.94 -15.97
C LYS A 50 -0.10 6.83 -16.49
N ARG A 51 0.87 7.20 -15.65
CA ARG A 51 2.30 7.14 -15.99
C ARG A 51 2.94 5.80 -15.62
N ASN A 52 2.22 4.96 -14.89
CA ASN A 52 2.75 3.74 -14.27
C ASN A 52 4.03 4.05 -13.46
N GLU A 53 4.01 5.13 -12.68
CA GLU A 53 5.17 5.65 -11.93
C GLU A 53 4.92 5.56 -10.43
N VAL A 54 6.00 5.41 -9.67
CA VAL A 54 5.97 5.43 -8.20
C VAL A 54 6.82 6.58 -7.71
N LYS A 55 6.26 7.43 -6.86
CA LYS A 55 7.03 8.46 -6.18
C LYS A 55 7.89 7.82 -5.09
N VAL A 56 9.17 7.63 -5.39
CA VAL A 56 10.15 7.05 -4.46
C VAL A 56 10.65 8.14 -3.50
N PRO A 57 10.60 7.92 -2.18
CA PRO A 57 11.19 8.84 -1.21
C PRO A 57 12.71 8.91 -1.31
N GLU A 58 13.29 10.05 -0.91
CA GLU A 58 14.74 10.20 -0.82
C GLU A 58 15.36 9.16 0.12
N GLY A 59 16.53 8.61 -0.25
CA GLY A 59 17.19 7.54 0.49
C GLY A 59 16.61 6.14 0.28
N PHE A 60 15.61 5.99 -0.60
CA PHE A 60 15.04 4.71 -0.99
C PHE A 60 15.23 4.43 -2.47
N GLU A 61 15.09 3.16 -2.82
CA GLU A 61 15.01 2.65 -4.19
C GLU A 61 13.74 1.81 -4.37
N LEU A 62 13.19 1.84 -5.59
CA LEU A 62 12.06 1.00 -5.98
C LEU A 62 12.55 -0.39 -6.37
N ILE A 63 12.04 -1.42 -5.73
CA ILE A 63 12.35 -2.83 -6.05
C ILE A 63 11.21 -3.48 -6.83
N GLU A 64 9.98 -3.19 -6.47
CA GLU A 64 8.81 -3.82 -7.07
C GLU A 64 7.68 -2.81 -7.23
N LYS A 65 7.03 -2.82 -8.38
CA LYS A 65 5.72 -2.19 -8.57
C LYS A 65 4.88 -3.05 -9.50
N GLY A 66 3.59 -3.15 -9.27
CA GLY A 66 2.73 -3.89 -10.18
C GLY A 66 1.35 -4.22 -9.66
N GLU A 67 0.63 -5.00 -10.45
CA GLU A 67 -0.66 -5.57 -10.08
C GLU A 67 -0.49 -6.76 -9.16
N ILE A 68 -1.43 -6.95 -8.23
CA ILE A 68 -1.50 -8.15 -7.41
C ILE A 68 -2.49 -9.14 -8.07
N PRO A 69 -2.07 -10.39 -8.35
CA PRO A 69 -2.97 -11.46 -8.79
C PRO A 69 -4.14 -11.63 -7.82
N GLU A 70 -5.34 -11.88 -8.35
CA GLU A 70 -6.58 -11.85 -7.56
C GLU A 70 -6.54 -12.75 -6.31
N ASN A 71 -5.95 -13.93 -6.43
CA ASN A 71 -5.80 -14.91 -5.35
C ASN A 71 -4.83 -14.46 -4.23
N LEU A 72 -4.00 -13.44 -4.48
CA LEU A 72 -3.04 -12.88 -3.51
C LEU A 72 -3.51 -11.54 -2.91
N ARG A 73 -4.65 -11.02 -3.36
CA ARG A 73 -5.19 -9.73 -2.91
C ARG A 73 -5.69 -9.82 -1.47
N LYS A 74 -5.33 -8.83 -0.64
CA LYS A 74 -5.73 -8.77 0.77
C LYS A 74 -7.06 -8.05 0.94
N GLN A 75 -7.96 -8.63 1.74
CA GLN A 75 -9.21 -8.03 2.18
C GLN A 75 -8.98 -7.18 3.43
N GLY A 76 -9.52 -5.96 3.45
CA GLY A 76 -9.59 -5.15 4.65
C GLY A 76 -10.92 -5.32 5.36
N TYR A 77 -10.91 -5.19 6.67
CA TYR A 77 -12.12 -5.27 7.51
C TYR A 77 -12.28 -4.00 8.33
N ARG A 78 -13.53 -3.61 8.57
CA ARG A 78 -13.89 -2.55 9.49
C ARG A 78 -13.86 -3.07 10.93
N ASN A 79 -13.95 -2.16 11.91
CA ASN A 79 -13.98 -2.53 13.33
C ASN A 79 -15.19 -3.40 13.71
N ASN A 80 -16.26 -3.37 12.94
CA ASN A 80 -17.44 -4.22 13.12
C ASN A 80 -17.32 -5.58 12.40
N GLY A 81 -16.17 -5.91 11.80
CA GLY A 81 -15.94 -7.16 11.09
C GLY A 81 -16.45 -7.19 9.64
N ASP A 82 -17.11 -6.13 9.16
CA ASP A 82 -17.57 -6.07 7.77
C ASP A 82 -16.38 -5.87 6.81
N PRO A 83 -16.36 -6.57 5.66
CA PRO A 83 -15.40 -6.29 4.60
C PRO A 83 -15.51 -4.84 4.13
N ILE A 84 -14.37 -4.16 4.05
CA ILE A 84 -14.30 -2.84 3.40
C ILE A 84 -14.75 -2.98 1.94
N GLY A 85 -15.57 -2.03 1.48
CA GLY A 85 -16.25 -2.09 0.17
C GLY A 85 -17.66 -2.67 0.24
N GLN A 86 -18.01 -3.36 1.33
CA GLN A 86 -19.38 -3.75 1.64
C GLN A 86 -19.98 -2.86 2.73
N LYS A 87 -21.30 -2.72 2.73
CA LYS A 87 -22.07 -2.11 3.81
C LYS A 87 -23.20 -3.07 4.20
N ASN A 88 -23.17 -3.56 5.44
CA ASN A 88 -24.14 -4.54 5.95
C ASN A 88 -24.25 -5.80 5.05
N GLY A 89 -23.10 -6.32 4.59
CA GLY A 89 -23.04 -7.49 3.70
C GLY A 89 -23.42 -7.24 2.22
N VAL A 90 -23.83 -6.02 1.85
CA VAL A 90 -24.20 -5.66 0.48
C VAL A 90 -23.05 -4.94 -0.22
N GLY A 91 -22.73 -5.36 -1.46
CA GLY A 91 -21.68 -4.78 -2.31
C GLY A 91 -20.54 -5.75 -2.64
N VAL A 92 -19.55 -5.29 -3.42
CA VAL A 92 -18.34 -6.06 -3.75
C VAL A 92 -17.21 -5.70 -2.78
N PRO A 93 -16.61 -6.67 -2.08
CA PRO A 93 -15.47 -6.40 -1.20
C PRO A 93 -14.32 -5.75 -1.95
N LYS A 94 -13.78 -4.66 -1.40
CA LYS A 94 -12.57 -4.01 -1.92
C LYS A 94 -11.34 -4.72 -1.36
N LYS A 95 -10.54 -5.31 -2.25
CA LYS A 95 -9.25 -5.93 -1.93
C LYS A 95 -8.11 -5.13 -2.56
N THR A 96 -6.93 -5.15 -1.96
CA THR A 96 -5.72 -4.53 -2.55
C THR A 96 -5.47 -5.06 -3.96
N ASP A 97 -5.09 -4.22 -4.92
CA ASP A 97 -4.85 -4.62 -6.31
C ASP A 97 -3.47 -4.18 -6.85
N ARG A 98 -2.71 -3.46 -6.03
CA ARG A 98 -1.38 -2.94 -6.37
C ARG A 98 -0.39 -3.17 -5.25
N ILE A 99 0.86 -3.39 -5.64
CA ILE A 99 2.01 -3.50 -4.74
C ILE A 99 3.08 -2.48 -5.14
N ILE A 100 3.75 -1.94 -4.13
CA ILE A 100 5.01 -1.21 -4.19
C ILE A 100 5.95 -1.81 -3.15
N ARG A 101 7.21 -2.05 -3.51
CA ARG A 101 8.28 -2.35 -2.55
C ARG A 101 9.43 -1.38 -2.71
N LEU A 102 9.81 -0.80 -1.60
CA LEU A 102 10.93 0.12 -1.48
C LEU A 102 11.98 -0.50 -0.58
N ARG A 103 13.26 -0.25 -0.88
CA ARG A 103 14.38 -0.58 0.01
C ARG A 103 15.15 0.68 0.36
N LYS A 104 15.59 0.77 1.61
CA LYS A 104 16.45 1.87 2.06
C LYS A 104 17.88 1.61 1.59
N LYS A 105 18.48 2.61 0.95
CA LYS A 105 19.88 2.58 0.53
C LYS A 105 20.83 2.50 1.73
#